data_AF-A0A3D2W4L9-F1
#
_entry.id   AF-A0A3D2W4L9-F1
#
_cell.length_a   1.000
_cell.length_b   1.000
_cell.length_c   1.000
_cell.angle_alpha   90.00
_cell.angle_beta   90.00
_cell.angle_gamma   90.00
#
_symmetry.space_group_name_H-M   'P 1'
#
loop_
_entity.id
_entity.type
_entity.pdbx_description
1 polymer ?
#
loop_
_entity_poly.entity_id
_entity_poly.type
_entity_poly.pdbx_seq_one_letter_code
_entity_poly.pdbx_strand_id
1 'polypeptide(L)'
;MHTYSAVLFDLDGTISDSAPGITRSVAHAFERLGMPVPERKQLRVFIGPPLSKTFPEFGVPKERVTEAITFYRELYTTEAKYENELYPGMKDLLKKLKEDGLKLYVATSKPEILAKDILKHFGIDHYFDEIAGATMDYARETKEAVLRYLLDKIGTEDKAVMIGDTVYDVEGANALQIPCIAVTWGFGNREEMIQAGAVSIVDTMDELYQAI
;
A
#
# COMPACT_ATOMS: atom_id res chain seq x y z
N MET A 1 -21.28 -17.13 3.48
CA MET A 1 -20.20 -17.72 2.66
C MET A 1 -19.61 -16.60 1.86
N HIS A 2 -18.32 -16.34 2.00
CA HIS A 2 -17.62 -15.30 1.24
C HIS A 2 -17.55 -15.65 -0.23
N THR A 3 -17.47 -14.62 -1.08
CA THR A 3 -17.36 -14.79 -2.54
C THR A 3 -15.95 -15.26 -2.92
N TYR A 4 -14.97 -14.83 -2.12
CA TYR A 4 -13.54 -15.04 -2.32
C TYR A 4 -12.95 -16.02 -1.30
N SER A 5 -11.90 -16.75 -1.69
CA SER A 5 -11.12 -17.62 -0.80
C SER A 5 -9.76 -17.02 -0.41
N ALA A 6 -9.30 -15.99 -1.14
CA ALA A 6 -8.07 -15.26 -0.89
C ALA A 6 -8.31 -13.74 -0.91
N VAL A 7 -7.76 -13.01 0.06
CA VAL A 7 -7.85 -11.55 0.16
C VAL A 7 -6.45 -10.95 0.17
N LEU A 8 -6.18 -10.06 -0.78
CA LEU A 8 -4.88 -9.42 -0.98
C LEU A 8 -5.02 -7.97 -0.57
N PHE A 9 -4.33 -7.55 0.48
CA PHE A 9 -4.38 -6.18 0.97
C PHE A 9 -3.18 -5.37 0.50
N ASP A 10 -3.38 -4.13 0.09
CA ASP A 10 -2.33 -3.13 0.21
C ASP A 10 -2.06 -2.78 1.70
N LEU A 11 -0.99 -2.04 1.98
CA LEU A 11 -0.57 -1.68 3.33
C LEU A 11 -0.84 -0.21 3.64
N ASP A 12 -0.21 0.69 2.89
CA ASP A 12 -0.15 2.13 3.19
C ASP A 12 -1.43 2.79 2.64
N GLY A 13 -2.39 3.11 3.51
CA GLY A 13 -3.69 3.67 3.11
C GLY A 13 -4.84 2.67 3.17
N THR A 14 -4.51 1.37 3.27
CA THR A 14 -5.49 0.29 3.39
C THR A 14 -5.49 -0.35 4.78
N ILE A 15 -4.35 -0.88 5.23
CA ILE A 15 -4.19 -1.49 6.57
C ILE A 15 -3.84 -0.42 7.62
N SER A 16 -3.01 0.55 7.25
CA SER A 16 -2.46 1.53 8.19
C SER A 16 -2.36 2.94 7.60
N ASP A 17 -2.62 3.97 8.40
CA ASP A 17 -2.34 5.37 8.07
C ASP A 17 -0.86 5.68 8.33
N SER A 18 -0.06 5.55 7.28
CA SER A 18 1.37 5.82 7.29
C SER A 18 1.74 7.24 6.86
N ALA A 19 0.75 8.13 6.71
CA ALA A 19 0.98 9.49 6.26
C ALA A 19 1.95 10.28 7.15
N PRO A 20 1.90 10.20 8.49
CA PRO A 20 2.84 10.95 9.34
C PRO A 20 4.30 10.65 9.00
N GLY A 21 4.66 9.36 8.96
CA GLY A 21 6.02 8.92 8.65
C GLY A 21 6.47 9.23 7.23
N ILE A 22 5.63 8.94 6.24
CA ILE A 22 5.96 9.19 4.83
C ILE A 22 6.15 10.69 4.59
N THR A 23 5.21 11.53 5.04
CA THR A 23 5.29 12.98 4.81
C THR A 23 6.48 13.62 5.53
N ARG A 24 6.84 13.14 6.73
CA ARG A 24 8.05 13.58 7.45
C ARG A 24 9.32 13.21 6.68
N SER A 25 9.42 11.99 6.16
CA SER A 25 10.57 11.55 5.36
C SER A 25 10.69 12.27 4.03
N VAL A 26 9.57 12.60 3.37
CA VAL A 26 9.59 13.42 2.16
C VAL A 26 10.06 14.84 2.46
N ALA A 27 9.54 15.46 3.53
CA ALA A 27 9.98 16.79 3.96
C ALA A 27 11.49 16.80 4.25
N HIS A 28 12.00 15.78 4.95
CA HIS A 28 13.43 15.61 5.20
C HIS A 28 14.24 15.54 3.90
N ALA A 29 13.76 14.84 2.88
CA ALA A 29 14.42 14.80 1.58
C ALA A 29 14.52 16.19 0.93
N PHE A 30 13.44 16.98 0.93
CA PHE A 30 13.48 18.36 0.41
C PHE A 30 14.47 19.25 1.17
N GLU A 31 14.49 19.18 2.50
CA GLU A 31 15.45 19.91 3.34
C GLU A 31 16.90 19.55 2.98
N ARG A 32 17.19 18.26 2.84
CA ARG A 32 18.53 17.74 2.51
C ARG A 32 18.97 18.07 1.08
N LEU A 33 18.02 18.18 0.16
CA LEU A 33 18.29 18.65 -1.20
C LEU A 33 18.54 20.16 -1.28
N GLY A 34 18.27 20.92 -0.20
CA GLY A 34 18.31 22.37 -0.18
C GLY A 34 17.15 23.01 -0.96
N MET A 35 16.02 22.31 -1.07
CA MET A 35 14.84 22.74 -1.81
C MET A 35 13.73 23.20 -0.85
N PRO A 36 12.82 24.11 -1.28
CA PRO A 36 11.66 24.46 -0.49
C PRO A 36 10.80 23.23 -0.18
N VAL A 37 10.44 23.05 1.09
CA VAL A 37 9.59 21.95 1.53
C VAL A 37 8.13 22.28 1.18
N PRO A 38 7.43 21.42 0.41
CA PRO A 38 6.00 21.62 0.13
C PRO A 38 5.17 21.59 1.41
N GLU A 39 3.96 22.17 1.38
CA GLU A 39 3.08 22.10 2.55
C GLU A 39 2.72 20.64 2.86
N ARG A 40 2.66 20.29 4.15
CA ARG A 40 2.39 18.91 4.60
C ARG A 40 1.15 18.28 3.95
N LYS A 41 0.12 19.08 3.68
CA LYS A 41 -1.11 18.61 3.02
C LYS A 41 -0.89 18.14 1.58
N GLN A 42 0.09 18.73 0.88
CA GLN A 42 0.45 18.37 -0.49
C GLN A 42 1.29 17.10 -0.54
N LEU A 43 2.00 16.76 0.55
CA LEU A 43 2.88 15.60 0.60
C LEU A 43 2.14 14.25 0.67
N ARG A 44 0.83 14.26 0.90
CA ARG A 44 0.02 13.01 0.93
C ARG A 44 0.02 12.28 -0.42
N VAL A 45 0.25 12.98 -1.54
CA VAL A 45 0.33 12.37 -2.87
C VAL A 45 1.56 11.47 -3.06
N PHE A 46 2.51 11.49 -2.13
CA PHE A 46 3.65 10.56 -2.12
C PHE A 46 3.29 9.18 -1.55
N ILE A 47 2.07 8.99 -1.03
CA ILE A 47 1.63 7.73 -0.44
C ILE A 47 0.89 6.93 -1.51
N GLY A 48 1.40 5.74 -1.83
CA GLY A 48 0.90 4.91 -2.93
C GLY A 48 1.85 4.83 -4.14
N PRO A 49 2.08 5.94 -4.89
CA PRO A 49 2.90 5.89 -6.09
C PRO A 49 4.39 5.71 -5.80
N PRO A 50 5.17 5.22 -6.79
CA PRO A 50 6.62 5.18 -6.69
C PRO A 50 7.22 6.58 -6.49
N LEU A 51 8.08 6.75 -5.47
CA LEU A 51 8.78 8.01 -5.19
C LEU A 51 9.57 8.54 -6.40
N SER A 52 10.06 7.62 -7.26
CA SER A 52 10.76 7.92 -8.51
C SER A 52 9.91 8.72 -9.50
N LYS A 53 8.58 8.60 -9.43
CA LYS A 53 7.63 9.34 -10.25
C LYS A 53 7.15 10.62 -9.55
N THR A 54 6.94 10.58 -8.24
CA THR A 54 6.33 11.70 -7.52
C THR A 54 7.31 12.85 -7.25
N PHE A 55 8.58 12.59 -6.90
CA PHE A 55 9.55 13.68 -6.65
C PHE A 55 9.69 14.67 -7.83
N PRO A 56 9.78 14.21 -9.11
CA PRO A 56 9.76 15.10 -10.28
C PRO A 56 8.56 16.04 -10.37
N GLU A 57 7.37 15.60 -9.97
CA GLU A 57 6.14 16.43 -10.01
C GLU A 57 6.22 17.64 -9.07
N PHE A 58 7.09 17.55 -8.05
CA PHE A 58 7.39 18.62 -7.10
C PHE A 58 8.69 19.38 -7.44
N GLY A 59 9.17 19.24 -8.68
CA GLY A 59 10.30 20.02 -9.20
C GLY A 59 11.68 19.48 -8.83
N VAL A 60 11.79 18.26 -8.27
CA VAL A 60 13.10 17.61 -8.08
C VAL A 60 13.67 17.23 -9.45
N PRO A 61 14.87 17.71 -9.84
CA PRO A 61 15.48 17.37 -11.12
C PRO A 61 15.69 15.86 -11.25
N LYS A 62 15.51 15.32 -12.45
CA LYS A 62 15.56 13.86 -12.73
C LYS A 62 16.86 13.23 -12.24
N GLU A 63 17.98 13.93 -12.41
CA GLU A 63 19.32 13.52 -11.98
C GLU A 63 19.50 13.49 -10.45
N ARG A 64 18.64 14.17 -9.69
CA ARG A 64 18.64 14.21 -8.22
C ARG A 64 17.57 13.32 -7.58
N VAL A 65 16.71 12.65 -8.35
CA VAL A 65 15.64 11.79 -7.80
C VAL A 65 16.21 10.65 -6.96
N THR A 66 17.29 10.00 -7.41
CA THR A 66 17.94 8.94 -6.64
C THR A 66 18.51 9.46 -5.32
N GLU A 67 19.06 10.68 -5.32
CA GLU A 67 19.53 11.38 -4.11
C GLU A 67 18.35 11.68 -3.16
N ALA A 68 17.25 12.21 -3.69
CA ALA A 68 16.02 12.48 -2.92
C ALA A 68 15.48 11.22 -2.21
N ILE A 69 15.41 10.10 -2.94
CA ILE A 69 14.96 8.83 -2.36
C ILE A 69 15.95 8.31 -1.32
N THR A 70 17.26 8.57 -1.49
CA THR A 70 18.26 8.22 -0.49
C THR A 70 18.00 8.99 0.81
N PHE A 71 17.84 10.31 0.75
CA PHE A 71 17.52 11.12 1.94
C PHE A 71 16.17 10.75 2.57
N TYR A 72 15.15 10.46 1.76
CA TYR A 72 13.89 9.92 2.26
C TYR A 72 14.12 8.64 3.08
N ARG A 73 14.89 7.69 2.52
CA ARG A 73 15.16 6.38 3.15
C ARG A 73 15.99 6.50 4.42
N GLU A 74 16.91 7.47 4.52
CA GLU A 74 17.72 7.71 5.72
C GLU A 74 16.85 7.89 6.97
N LEU A 75 15.79 8.71 6.88
CA LEU A 75 14.85 8.92 7.98
C LEU A 75 13.79 7.81 8.07
N TYR A 76 13.27 7.37 6.92
CA TYR A 76 12.16 6.42 6.90
C TYR A 76 12.52 5.06 7.50
N THR A 77 13.66 4.51 7.10
CA THR A 77 14.06 3.14 7.47
C THR A 77 14.47 3.00 8.93
N THR A 78 14.83 4.10 9.58
CA THR A 78 15.37 4.15 10.94
C THR A 78 14.30 4.51 11.97
N GLU A 79 13.51 5.56 11.70
CA GLU A 79 12.60 6.16 12.68
C GLU A 79 11.17 6.28 12.12
N ALA A 80 11.00 6.96 10.99
CA ALA A 80 9.68 7.45 10.58
C ALA A 80 8.71 6.34 10.10
N LYS A 81 9.20 5.14 9.74
CA LYS A 81 8.31 4.00 9.41
C LYS A 81 7.37 3.58 10.56
N TYR A 82 7.71 3.92 11.81
CA TYR A 82 6.89 3.64 12.99
C TYR A 82 5.93 4.78 13.33
N GLU A 83 6.01 5.92 12.63
CA GLU A 83 5.01 6.99 12.70
C GLU A 83 3.81 6.60 11.83
N ASN A 84 3.14 5.55 12.25
CA ASN A 84 2.12 4.83 11.51
C ASN A 84 1.10 4.25 12.50
N GLU A 85 -0.17 4.22 12.13
CA GLU A 85 -1.25 3.68 12.97
C GLU A 85 -2.14 2.74 12.15
N LEU A 86 -2.60 1.64 12.74
CA LEU A 86 -3.62 0.81 12.08
C LEU A 86 -4.94 1.57 12.01
N TYR A 87 -5.66 1.40 10.90
CA TYR A 87 -7.03 1.91 10.83
C TYR A 87 -7.91 1.23 11.90
N PRO A 88 -8.82 1.97 12.55
CA PRO A 88 -9.72 1.41 13.56
C PRO A 88 -10.48 0.18 13.03
N GLY A 89 -10.49 -0.90 13.82
CA GLY A 89 -11.16 -2.16 13.45
C GLY A 89 -10.37 -3.10 12.54
N MET A 90 -9.22 -2.69 12.00
CA MET A 90 -8.42 -3.53 11.08
C MET A 90 -8.00 -4.87 11.71
N LYS A 91 -7.57 -4.89 12.97
CA LYS A 91 -7.21 -6.15 13.67
C LYS A 91 -8.39 -7.12 13.77
N ASP A 92 -9.56 -6.59 14.11
CA ASP A 92 -10.77 -7.41 14.26
C ASP A 92 -11.26 -7.94 12.91
N LEU A 93 -11.13 -7.14 11.84
CA LEU A 93 -11.41 -7.58 10.48
C LEU A 93 -10.52 -8.75 10.07
N LEU A 94 -9.19 -8.60 10.20
CA LEU A 94 -8.23 -9.66 9.85
C LEU A 94 -8.51 -10.94 10.63
N LYS A 95 -8.81 -10.81 11.93
CA LYS A 95 -9.18 -11.95 12.77
C LYS A 95 -10.43 -12.66 12.26
N LYS A 96 -11.53 -11.94 12.00
CA LYS A 96 -12.78 -12.53 11.50
C LYS A 96 -12.57 -13.26 10.17
N LEU A 97 -11.87 -12.63 9.23
CA LEU A 97 -11.58 -13.27 7.93
C LEU A 97 -10.77 -14.57 8.07
N LYS A 98 -9.82 -14.65 9.01
CA LYS A 98 -9.13 -15.92 9.31
C LYS A 98 -10.02 -16.95 10.00
N GLU A 99 -10.90 -16.53 10.91
CA GLU A 99 -11.89 -17.41 11.55
C GLU A 99 -12.88 -17.99 10.52
N ASP A 100 -13.19 -17.23 9.48
CA ASP A 100 -14.01 -17.66 8.34
C ASP A 100 -13.24 -18.56 7.34
N GLY A 101 -11.94 -18.80 7.59
CA GLY A 101 -11.11 -19.73 6.83
C GLY A 101 -10.47 -19.14 5.57
N LEU A 102 -10.46 -17.82 5.40
CA LEU A 102 -9.84 -17.19 4.23
C LEU A 102 -8.31 -17.16 4.36
N LYS A 103 -7.65 -17.18 3.20
CA LYS A 103 -6.21 -16.88 3.11
C LYS A 103 -6.02 -15.39 2.94
N LEU A 104 -5.14 -14.79 3.74
CA LEU A 104 -4.90 -13.36 3.71
C LEU A 104 -3.47 -13.09 3.28
N TYR A 105 -3.30 -12.10 2.42
CA TYR A 105 -2.02 -11.74 1.84
C TYR A 105 -1.81 -10.24 1.87
N VAL A 106 -0.55 -9.82 1.85
CA VAL A 106 -0.19 -8.43 1.57
C VAL A 106 0.46 -8.36 0.20
N ALA A 107 0.03 -7.41 -0.62
CA ALA A 107 0.61 -7.07 -1.92
C ALA A 107 0.80 -5.55 -2.02
N THR A 108 1.98 -5.06 -1.63
CA THR A 108 2.25 -3.62 -1.52
C THR A 108 3.42 -3.13 -2.38
N SER A 109 3.35 -1.90 -2.90
CA SER A 109 4.49 -1.24 -3.57
C SER A 109 5.57 -0.76 -2.59
N LYS A 110 5.34 -0.90 -1.28
CA LYS A 110 6.37 -0.70 -0.26
C LYS A 110 7.43 -1.82 -0.31
N PRO A 111 8.72 -1.55 -0.07
CA PRO A 111 9.72 -2.59 0.02
C PRO A 111 9.36 -3.69 1.02
N GLU A 112 9.46 -4.96 0.58
CA GLU A 112 8.95 -6.12 1.32
C GLU A 112 9.52 -6.25 2.73
N ILE A 113 10.84 -5.99 2.89
CA ILE A 113 11.50 -6.03 4.20
C ILE A 113 10.89 -5.01 5.17
N LEU A 114 10.48 -3.83 4.68
CA LEU A 114 9.85 -2.80 5.50
C LEU A 114 8.39 -3.13 5.79
N ALA A 115 7.66 -3.71 4.82
CA ALA A 115 6.29 -4.17 5.04
C ALA A 115 6.21 -5.22 6.15
N LYS A 116 7.08 -6.24 6.09
CA LYS A 116 7.18 -7.29 7.11
C LYS A 116 7.50 -6.73 8.49
N ASP A 117 8.46 -5.79 8.56
CA ASP A 117 8.85 -5.13 9.81
C ASP A 117 7.71 -4.32 10.43
N ILE A 118 6.97 -3.54 9.63
CA ILE A 118 5.80 -2.76 10.09
C ILE A 118 4.67 -3.67 10.58
N LEU A 119 4.32 -4.71 9.81
CA LEU A 119 3.26 -5.65 10.19
C LEU A 119 3.59 -6.38 11.50
N LYS A 120 4.86 -6.73 11.68
CA LYS A 120 5.37 -7.32 12.93
C LYS A 120 5.34 -6.33 14.09
N HIS A 121 5.69 -5.07 13.86
CA HIS A 121 5.60 -4.01 14.86
C HIS A 121 4.15 -3.85 15.37
N PHE A 122 3.17 -3.90 14.47
CA PHE A 122 1.75 -3.88 14.84
C PHE A 122 1.23 -5.20 15.45
N GLY A 123 2.01 -6.28 15.36
CA GLY A 123 1.64 -7.61 15.83
C GLY A 123 0.49 -8.22 15.03
N ILE A 124 0.44 -8.00 13.71
CA ILE A 124 -0.59 -8.52 12.80
C ILE A 124 -0.03 -9.36 11.66
N ASP A 125 1.29 -9.50 11.58
CA ASP A 125 2.00 -10.30 10.57
C ASP A 125 1.50 -11.76 10.53
N HIS A 126 1.18 -12.32 11.70
CA HIS A 126 0.69 -13.70 11.82
C HIS A 126 -0.69 -13.96 11.21
N TYR A 127 -1.46 -12.92 10.84
CA TYR A 127 -2.71 -13.10 10.10
C TYR A 127 -2.47 -13.39 8.62
N PHE A 128 -1.31 -13.02 8.07
CA PHE A 128 -1.02 -13.12 6.65
C PHE A 128 -0.24 -14.38 6.32
N ASP A 129 -0.77 -15.15 5.36
CA ASP A 129 -0.16 -16.37 4.86
C ASP A 129 1.08 -16.06 3.99
N GLU A 130 1.11 -14.88 3.34
CA GLU A 130 2.29 -14.35 2.67
C GLU A 130 2.28 -12.81 2.62
N ILE A 131 3.47 -12.20 2.66
CA ILE A 131 3.66 -10.75 2.55
C ILE A 131 4.61 -10.48 1.39
N ALA A 132 4.05 -9.98 0.29
CA ALA A 132 4.78 -9.56 -0.90
C ALA A 132 4.87 -8.04 -0.97
N GLY A 133 6.09 -7.55 -1.21
CA GLY A 133 6.34 -6.11 -1.38
C GLY A 133 7.26 -5.83 -2.57
N ALA A 134 7.57 -4.56 -2.79
CA ALA A 134 8.61 -4.16 -3.74
C ALA A 134 10.01 -4.65 -3.33
N THR A 135 10.94 -4.67 -4.29
CA THR A 135 12.37 -4.89 -4.00
C THR A 135 13.09 -3.57 -3.74
N MET A 136 14.16 -3.60 -2.95
CA MET A 136 14.92 -2.39 -2.62
C MET A 136 15.64 -1.76 -3.83
N ASP A 137 15.95 -2.59 -4.82
CA ASP A 137 16.61 -2.26 -6.09
C ASP A 137 15.64 -1.89 -7.23
N TYR A 138 14.34 -1.81 -6.94
CA TYR A 138 13.26 -1.45 -7.88
C TYR A 138 13.03 -2.45 -9.03
N ALA A 139 13.62 -3.65 -9.01
CA ALA A 139 13.30 -4.70 -9.97
C ALA A 139 11.82 -5.10 -9.94
N ARG A 140 11.15 -4.94 -8.79
CA ARG A 140 9.71 -5.08 -8.60
C ARG A 140 9.20 -3.87 -7.83
N GLU A 141 8.50 -2.95 -8.51
CA GLU A 141 8.01 -1.70 -7.89
C GLU A 141 6.51 -1.42 -8.15
N THR A 142 5.97 -1.89 -9.27
CA THR A 142 4.56 -1.65 -9.61
C THR A 142 3.65 -2.63 -8.88
N LYS A 143 2.40 -2.21 -8.65
CA LYS A 143 1.38 -3.07 -8.05
C LYS A 143 1.18 -4.37 -8.83
N GLU A 144 1.11 -4.30 -10.16
CA GLU A 144 1.02 -5.48 -11.04
C GLU A 144 2.20 -6.44 -10.80
N ALA A 145 3.43 -5.93 -10.75
CA ALA A 145 4.61 -6.77 -10.56
C ALA A 145 4.63 -7.45 -9.19
N VAL A 146 4.17 -6.76 -8.15
CA VAL A 146 4.02 -7.32 -6.79
C VAL A 146 2.94 -8.40 -6.75
N LEU A 147 1.78 -8.14 -7.33
CA LEU A 147 0.68 -9.12 -7.40
C LEU A 147 1.08 -10.36 -8.20
N ARG A 148 1.74 -10.19 -9.35
CA ARG A 148 2.24 -11.29 -10.17
C ARG A 148 3.21 -12.16 -9.37
N TYR A 149 4.18 -11.54 -8.70
CA TYR A 149 5.12 -12.25 -7.83
C TYR A 149 4.42 -13.02 -6.70
N LEU A 150 3.41 -12.42 -6.07
CA LEU A 150 2.64 -13.09 -5.03
C LEU A 150 1.88 -14.30 -5.59
N LEU A 151 1.18 -14.13 -6.71
CA LEU A 151 0.44 -15.22 -7.37
C LEU A 151 1.35 -16.36 -7.81
N ASP A 152 2.53 -16.06 -8.35
CA ASP A 152 3.53 -17.09 -8.71
C ASP A 152 3.99 -17.90 -7.49
N LYS A 153 3.97 -17.30 -6.30
CA LYS A 153 4.38 -17.94 -5.04
C LYS A 153 3.28 -18.77 -4.40
N ILE A 154 2.03 -18.30 -4.44
CA ILE A 154 0.90 -18.93 -3.74
C ILE A 154 0.06 -19.84 -4.64
N GLY A 155 0.21 -19.74 -5.96
CA GLY A 155 -0.62 -20.41 -6.96
C GLY A 155 -1.90 -19.64 -7.30
N THR A 156 -2.64 -20.10 -8.31
CA THR A 156 -3.81 -19.40 -8.88
C THR A 156 -5.14 -20.13 -8.66
N GLU A 157 -5.18 -21.11 -7.76
CA GLU A 157 -6.39 -21.93 -7.53
C GLU A 157 -7.47 -21.18 -6.75
N ASP A 158 -7.09 -20.16 -5.97
CA ASP A 158 -7.99 -19.39 -5.13
C ASP A 158 -8.70 -18.25 -5.90
N LYS A 159 -9.96 -17.99 -5.53
CA LYS A 159 -10.66 -16.79 -5.98
C LYS A 159 -10.18 -15.61 -5.15
N ALA A 160 -9.24 -14.87 -5.73
CA ALA A 160 -8.62 -13.70 -5.13
C ALA A 160 -9.44 -12.42 -5.30
N VAL A 161 -9.38 -11.53 -4.31
CA VAL A 161 -9.80 -10.13 -4.41
C VAL A 161 -8.70 -9.21 -3.87
N MET A 162 -8.43 -8.12 -4.58
CA MET A 162 -7.52 -7.06 -4.15
C MET A 162 -8.30 -6.03 -3.33
N ILE A 163 -7.74 -5.62 -2.19
CA ILE A 163 -8.23 -4.52 -1.35
C ILE A 163 -7.17 -3.43 -1.37
N GLY A 164 -7.54 -2.23 -1.81
CA GLY A 164 -6.62 -1.10 -1.92
C GLY A 164 -7.35 0.23 -1.85
N ASP A 165 -6.63 1.32 -1.63
CA ASP A 165 -7.20 2.66 -1.49
C ASP A 165 -6.82 3.61 -2.63
N THR A 166 -6.06 3.14 -3.62
CA THR A 166 -5.59 3.97 -4.74
C THR A 166 -5.96 3.40 -6.10
N VAL A 167 -5.94 4.27 -7.12
CA VAL A 167 -6.11 3.87 -8.52
C VAL A 167 -5.07 2.81 -8.95
N TYR A 168 -3.87 2.83 -8.37
CA TYR A 168 -2.81 1.88 -8.66
C TYR A 168 -3.14 0.46 -8.21
N ASP A 169 -3.91 0.31 -7.14
CA ASP A 169 -4.41 -0.98 -6.66
C ASP A 169 -5.38 -1.58 -7.66
N VAL A 170 -6.33 -0.75 -8.12
CA VAL A 170 -7.35 -1.12 -9.11
C VAL A 170 -6.70 -1.50 -10.44
N GLU A 171 -5.83 -0.64 -10.98
CA GLU A 171 -5.14 -0.89 -12.25
C GLU A 171 -4.23 -2.12 -12.17
N GLY A 172 -3.48 -2.28 -11.08
CA GLY A 172 -2.59 -3.43 -10.87
C GLY A 172 -3.35 -4.75 -10.78
N ALA A 173 -4.51 -4.75 -10.10
CA ALA A 173 -5.38 -5.92 -10.01
C ALA A 173 -6.03 -6.25 -11.37
N ASN A 174 -6.54 -5.24 -12.08
CA ASN A 174 -7.17 -5.39 -13.39
C ASN A 174 -6.23 -5.92 -14.46
N ALA A 175 -4.95 -5.52 -14.44
CA ALA A 175 -3.91 -6.06 -15.32
C ALA A 175 -3.73 -7.58 -15.19
N LEU A 176 -4.13 -8.15 -14.05
CA LEU A 176 -4.08 -9.59 -13.76
C LEU A 176 -5.48 -10.24 -13.66
N GLN A 177 -6.53 -9.50 -14.05
CA GLN A 177 -7.93 -9.94 -13.97
C GLN A 177 -8.39 -10.32 -12.55
N ILE A 178 -7.80 -9.68 -11.53
CA ILE A 178 -8.21 -9.81 -10.13
C ILE A 178 -9.26 -8.71 -9.85
N PRO A 179 -10.44 -9.02 -9.31
CA PRO A 179 -11.38 -7.99 -8.88
C PRO A 179 -10.78 -7.15 -7.75
N CYS A 180 -11.02 -5.84 -7.76
CA CYS A 180 -10.55 -4.92 -6.73
C CYS A 180 -11.71 -4.26 -5.99
N ILE A 181 -11.79 -4.43 -4.67
CA ILE A 181 -12.66 -3.63 -3.80
C ILE A 181 -11.83 -2.46 -3.29
N ALA A 182 -12.24 -1.24 -3.62
CA ALA A 182 -11.53 -0.04 -3.21
C ALA A 182 -12.10 0.54 -1.91
N VAL A 183 -11.22 1.04 -1.05
CA VAL A 183 -11.58 1.62 0.25
C VAL A 183 -11.35 3.13 0.24
N THR A 184 -12.20 3.89 0.92
CA THR A 184 -12.18 5.37 0.84
C THR A 184 -11.59 6.06 2.07
N TRP A 185 -11.23 5.32 3.11
CA TRP A 185 -10.56 5.87 4.30
C TRP A 185 -9.08 6.16 4.08
N GLY A 186 -8.50 5.67 2.98
CA GLY A 186 -7.10 5.88 2.60
C GLY A 186 -6.84 7.22 1.90
N PHE A 187 -5.96 7.18 0.90
CA PHE A 187 -5.38 8.37 0.29
C PHE A 187 -5.84 8.63 -1.15
N GLY A 188 -6.38 7.63 -1.85
CA GLY A 188 -6.79 7.77 -3.24
C GLY A 188 -8.11 8.50 -3.45
N ASN A 189 -8.35 8.87 -4.70
CA ASN A 189 -9.57 9.54 -5.12
C ASN A 189 -10.64 8.50 -5.52
N ARG A 190 -11.86 8.66 -4.97
CA ARG A 190 -12.99 7.77 -5.23
C ARG A 190 -13.33 7.70 -6.73
N GLU A 191 -13.44 8.84 -7.40
CA GLU A 191 -13.82 8.91 -8.81
C GLU A 191 -12.78 8.22 -9.71
N GLU A 192 -11.50 8.39 -9.44
CA GLU A 192 -10.40 7.71 -10.14
C GLU A 192 -10.49 6.18 -9.99
N MET A 193 -10.74 5.69 -8.78
CA MET A 193 -10.90 4.25 -8.53
C MET A 193 -12.12 3.66 -9.24
N ILE A 194 -13.23 4.40 -9.28
CA ILE A 194 -14.43 4.00 -10.05
C ILE A 194 -14.10 3.92 -11.55
N GLN A 195 -13.46 4.96 -12.09
CA GLN A 195 -13.10 5.02 -13.52
C GLN A 195 -12.10 3.93 -13.91
N ALA A 196 -11.16 3.58 -13.02
CA ALA A 196 -10.21 2.50 -13.22
C ALA A 196 -10.85 1.11 -13.17
N GLY A 197 -12.08 0.99 -12.70
CA GLY A 197 -12.86 -0.25 -12.74
C GLY A 197 -12.84 -1.06 -11.43
N ALA A 198 -12.82 -0.40 -10.27
CA ALA A 198 -13.07 -1.08 -9.00
C ALA A 198 -14.45 -1.78 -9.04
N VAL A 199 -14.53 -3.01 -8.54
CA VAL A 199 -15.79 -3.80 -8.55
C VAL A 199 -16.75 -3.37 -7.45
N SER A 200 -16.22 -2.74 -6.41
CA SER A 200 -16.97 -2.13 -5.31
C SER A 200 -16.13 -1.02 -4.68
N ILE A 201 -16.81 -0.05 -4.08
CA ILE A 201 -16.21 0.98 -3.24
C ILE A 201 -16.87 0.89 -1.86
N VAL A 202 -16.07 0.82 -0.81
CA VAL A 202 -16.54 0.71 0.58
C VAL A 202 -15.94 1.80 1.45
N ASP A 203 -16.72 2.26 2.43
CA ASP A 203 -16.39 3.39 3.30
C ASP A 203 -16.09 2.94 4.75
N THR A 204 -16.40 1.69 5.10
CA THR A 204 -16.19 1.16 6.45
C THR A 204 -15.64 -0.26 6.47
N MET A 205 -15.04 -0.67 7.59
CA MET A 205 -14.58 -2.05 7.82
C MET A 205 -15.72 -3.07 7.75
N ASP A 206 -16.92 -2.69 8.20
CA ASP A 206 -18.09 -3.56 8.15
C ASP A 206 -18.57 -3.77 6.71
N GLU A 207 -18.61 -2.70 5.90
CA GLU A 207 -18.91 -2.81 4.47
C GLU A 207 -17.87 -3.65 3.73
N LEU A 208 -16.58 -3.47 4.06
CA LEU A 208 -15.51 -4.29 3.51
C LEU A 208 -15.71 -5.77 3.84
N TYR A 209 -16.01 -6.10 5.10
CA TYR A 209 -16.27 -7.49 5.50
C TYR A 209 -17.46 -8.10 4.76
N GLN A 210 -18.53 -7.33 4.51
CA GLN A 210 -19.69 -7.81 3.75
C GLN A 210 -19.43 -7.94 2.24
N ALA A 211 -18.49 -7.16 1.70
CA ALA A 211 -18.16 -7.16 0.28
C ALA A 211 -17.19 -8.29 -0.12
N ILE A 212 -16.40 -8.81 0.83
CA ILE A 212 -15.53 -9.99 0.67
C ILE A 212 -16.38 -11.27 0.65
#